data_AF-A0AA37ILJ5-F1
#
_entry.id   AF-A0AA37ILJ5-F1
#
_cell.length_a   1.000
_cell.length_b   1.000
_cell.length_c   1.000
_cell.angle_alpha   90.00
_cell.angle_beta   90.00
_cell.angle_gamma   90.00
#
_symmetry.space_group_name_H-M   'P 1'
#
loop_
_entity.id
_entity.type
_entity.pdbx_description
1 polymer ?
#
loop_
_entity_poly.entity_id
_entity_poly.type
_entity_poly.pdbx_seq_one_letter_code
_entity_poly.pdbx_strand_id
1 'polypeptide(L)'
;MAQGIGDDEGDFSEGGWPRQARDPRDPRDAREGRWPDEAPSAEIARVVLKVDEAISLKRTAAAAWLTAHHHAAPSLPIKPTRMELAVIIALAETYGAALCKDARHVFVLDFIADHGAVALVQRVMYGARPDSDRRADFDVTAHTAENARLTEVLRDARVAFAFLCATWPEVFLAQTHAVLAGMGVRVRPPDADPMPPSASEGDAEDGKDDADEPGEGEGGGHG
;
A
#
# COMPACT_ATOMS: atom_id res chain seq x y z
N MET A 1 54.76 -37.51 44.38
CA MET A 1 55.15 -36.30 45.12
C MET A 1 54.02 -35.28 45.00
N ALA A 2 53.71 -34.58 46.11
CA ALA A 2 52.95 -33.32 46.25
C ALA A 2 51.48 -33.27 45.76
N GLN A 3 50.46 -33.08 46.62
CA GLN A 3 49.94 -31.81 47.21
C GLN A 3 49.29 -30.89 46.13
N GLY A 4 48.14 -30.23 46.31
CA GLY A 4 47.32 -29.96 47.49
C GLY A 4 46.06 -29.16 47.11
N ILE A 5 45.25 -28.87 48.13
CA ILE A 5 44.02 -28.07 48.13
C ILE A 5 44.35 -26.58 47.88
N GLY A 6 43.44 -25.85 47.22
CA GLY A 6 43.44 -24.40 47.17
C GLY A 6 42.16 -23.86 46.53
N ASP A 7 41.19 -23.51 47.37
CA ASP A 7 40.13 -22.56 47.08
C ASP A 7 40.75 -21.17 46.82
N ASP A 8 40.24 -20.38 45.87
CA ASP A 8 39.98 -18.94 46.05
C ASP A 8 39.25 -18.34 44.84
N GLU A 9 38.53 -17.26 45.13
CA GLU A 9 37.42 -16.68 44.41
C GLU A 9 37.83 -15.70 43.30
N GLY A 10 36.89 -15.47 42.38
CA GLY A 10 36.99 -14.46 41.33
C GLY A 10 35.62 -14.21 40.71
N ASP A 11 34.77 -13.53 41.49
CA ASP A 11 33.50 -12.93 41.08
C ASP A 11 33.66 -12.01 39.87
N PHE A 12 32.91 -12.27 38.81
CA PHE A 12 32.44 -11.24 37.89
C PHE A 12 30.97 -11.53 37.57
N SER A 13 30.11 -10.94 38.39
CA SER A 13 28.71 -10.70 38.07
C SER A 13 28.58 -9.89 36.78
N GLU A 14 28.04 -10.51 35.72
CA GLU A 14 27.33 -9.77 34.66
C GLU A 14 25.93 -10.38 34.49
N GLY A 15 24.94 -9.63 34.93
CA GLY A 15 23.54 -9.92 34.68
C GLY A 15 23.25 -9.91 33.18
N GLY A 16 22.96 -11.08 32.64
CA GLY A 16 22.43 -11.24 31.30
C GLY A 16 21.44 -12.39 31.33
N TRP A 17 20.15 -12.04 31.29
CA TRP A 17 19.05 -13.01 31.19
C TRP A 17 19.38 -14.09 30.17
N PRO A 18 19.16 -15.39 30.47
CA PRO A 18 19.36 -16.43 29.47
C PRO A 18 18.44 -16.10 28.29
N ARG A 19 19.04 -15.91 27.10
CA ARG A 19 18.29 -15.86 25.84
C ARG A 19 17.45 -17.13 25.79
N GLN A 20 16.15 -16.98 26.03
CA GLN A 20 15.20 -18.07 25.87
C GLN A 20 15.38 -18.59 24.45
N ALA A 21 15.83 -19.84 24.33
CA ALA A 21 15.80 -20.55 23.07
C ALA A 21 14.34 -20.48 22.59
N ARG A 22 14.13 -19.81 21.45
CA ARG A 22 12.83 -19.75 20.78
C ARG A 22 12.30 -21.17 20.64
N ASP A 23 11.18 -21.45 21.29
CA ASP A 23 10.49 -22.72 21.15
C ASP A 23 9.78 -22.72 19.80
N PRO A 24 10.14 -23.59 18.85
CA PRO A 24 9.49 -23.67 17.53
C PRO A 24 8.01 -24.05 17.59
N ARG A 25 7.45 -24.29 18.77
CA ARG A 25 6.08 -24.72 19.01
C ARG A 25 5.23 -23.67 19.72
N ASP A 26 5.70 -22.43 19.93
CA ASP A 26 4.84 -21.36 20.47
C ASP A 26 3.77 -20.97 19.42
N PRO A 27 2.47 -21.17 19.70
CA PRO A 27 1.40 -20.80 18.78
C PRO A 27 1.27 -19.29 18.54
N ARG A 28 1.99 -18.44 19.30
CA ARG A 28 2.08 -16.99 19.07
C ARG A 28 3.03 -16.60 17.94
N ASP A 29 4.05 -17.42 17.67
CA ASP A 29 4.97 -17.21 16.54
C ASP A 29 4.36 -17.60 15.18
N ALA A 30 3.24 -18.33 15.18
CA ALA A 30 2.56 -18.75 13.94
C ALA A 30 1.85 -17.60 13.20
N ARG A 31 1.76 -16.40 13.79
CA ARG A 31 1.03 -15.24 13.24
C ARG A 31 1.88 -13.99 13.05
N GLU A 32 3.15 -14.01 13.41
CA GLU A 32 4.04 -12.84 13.24
C GLU A 32 4.93 -13.02 12.00
N GLY A 33 4.66 -12.22 10.95
CA GLY A 33 5.69 -11.82 9.98
C GLY A 33 5.79 -12.55 8.64
N ARG A 34 4.80 -13.37 8.23
CA ARG A 34 4.89 -14.07 6.93
C ARG A 34 4.46 -13.19 5.74
N TRP A 35 5.33 -12.25 5.30
CA TRP A 35 5.61 -11.78 3.90
C TRP A 35 6.64 -10.60 3.89
N PRO A 36 7.58 -10.37 2.91
CA PRO A 36 7.62 -10.83 1.50
C PRO A 36 8.98 -11.36 0.98
N ASP A 37 9.84 -12.01 1.76
CA ASP A 37 11.07 -12.63 1.21
C ASP A 37 10.91 -14.13 0.89
N GLU A 38 9.77 -14.72 1.27
CA GLU A 38 9.46 -16.12 0.97
C GLU A 38 8.66 -16.20 -0.33
N ALA A 39 9.07 -17.08 -1.25
CA ALA A 39 8.35 -17.24 -2.52
C ALA A 39 6.90 -17.71 -2.26
N PRO A 40 5.89 -17.23 -3.03
CA PRO A 40 4.52 -17.74 -2.95
C PRO A 40 4.54 -19.26 -2.98
N SER A 41 3.80 -19.89 -2.06
CA SER A 41 3.70 -21.34 -2.10
C SER A 41 3.22 -21.77 -3.49
N ALA A 42 3.67 -22.93 -3.96
CA ALA A 42 3.31 -23.41 -5.29
C ALA A 42 1.78 -23.50 -5.49
N GLU A 43 1.01 -23.64 -4.41
CA GLU A 43 -0.45 -23.57 -4.44
C GLU A 43 -0.96 -22.15 -4.70
N ILE A 44 -0.46 -21.15 -3.98
CA ILE A 44 -0.83 -19.74 -4.17
C ILE A 44 -0.46 -19.29 -5.58
N ALA A 45 0.73 -19.63 -6.07
CA ALA A 45 1.15 -19.30 -7.43
C ALA A 45 0.17 -19.84 -8.49
N ARG A 46 -0.38 -21.04 -8.30
CA ARG A 46 -1.40 -21.62 -9.19
C ARG A 46 -2.73 -20.88 -9.10
N VAL A 47 -3.14 -20.45 -7.91
CA VAL A 47 -4.36 -19.65 -7.74
C VAL A 47 -4.21 -18.30 -8.43
N VAL A 48 -3.11 -17.60 -8.19
CA VAL A 48 -2.81 -16.29 -8.80
C VAL A 48 -2.81 -16.42 -10.32
N LEU A 49 -2.14 -17.43 -10.89
CA LEU A 49 -2.11 -17.65 -12.34
C LEU A 49 -3.52 -17.89 -12.92
N LYS A 50 -4.37 -18.67 -12.24
CA LYS A 50 -5.76 -18.88 -12.66
C LYS A 50 -6.59 -17.61 -12.64
N VAL A 51 -6.40 -16.78 -11.62
CA VAL A 51 -7.11 -15.49 -11.49
C VAL A 51 -6.63 -14.50 -12.56
N ASP A 52 -5.33 -14.43 -12.79
CA ASP A 52 -4.71 -13.61 -13.85
C ASP A 52 -5.25 -13.98 -15.23
N GLU A 53 -5.33 -15.28 -15.53
CA GLU A 53 -5.90 -15.79 -16.78
C GLU A 53 -7.39 -15.45 -16.91
N ALA A 54 -8.17 -15.64 -15.84
CA ALA A 54 -9.61 -15.34 -15.84
C ALA A 54 -9.89 -13.84 -16.09
N ILE A 55 -9.14 -12.96 -15.43
CA ILE A 55 -9.25 -11.51 -15.62
C ILE A 55 -8.85 -11.13 -17.04
N SER A 56 -7.71 -11.64 -17.52
CA SER A 56 -7.21 -11.37 -18.87
C SER A 56 -8.19 -11.83 -19.95
N LEU A 57 -8.78 -13.01 -19.77
CA LEU A 57 -9.78 -13.56 -20.69
C LEU A 57 -11.03 -12.66 -20.75
N LYS A 58 -11.57 -12.27 -19.59
CA LYS A 58 -12.75 -11.39 -19.53
C LYS A 58 -12.48 -10.03 -20.16
N ARG A 59 -11.33 -9.40 -19.85
CA ARG A 59 -10.93 -8.11 -20.44
C ARG A 59 -10.72 -8.21 -21.95
N THR A 60 -10.18 -9.32 -22.45
CA THR A 60 -10.02 -9.57 -23.89
C THR A 60 -11.39 -9.70 -24.58
N ALA A 61 -12.32 -10.43 -23.98
CA ALA A 61 -13.68 -10.57 -24.51
C ALA A 61 -14.39 -9.20 -24.55
N ALA A 62 -14.28 -8.41 -23.48
CA ALA A 62 -14.81 -7.04 -23.43
C ALA A 62 -14.16 -6.13 -24.49
N ALA A 63 -12.85 -6.20 -24.66
CA ALA A 63 -12.12 -5.44 -25.68
C ALA A 63 -12.57 -5.79 -27.11
N ALA A 64 -12.73 -7.08 -27.39
CA ALA A 64 -13.26 -7.55 -28.68
C ALA A 64 -14.68 -7.04 -28.92
N TRP A 65 -15.53 -7.08 -27.90
CA TRP A 65 -16.89 -6.57 -28.00
C TRP A 65 -16.93 -5.06 -28.25
N LEU A 66 -16.13 -4.26 -27.53
CA LEU A 66 -16.00 -2.82 -27.73
C LEU A 66 -15.48 -2.48 -29.13
N THR A 67 -14.50 -3.23 -29.63
CA THR A 67 -13.95 -3.05 -30.98
C THR A 67 -15.01 -3.31 -32.05
N ALA A 68 -15.83 -4.36 -31.86
CA ALA A 68 -16.86 -4.76 -32.81
C ALA A 68 -18.10 -3.85 -32.81
N HIS A 69 -18.48 -3.29 -31.66
CA HIS A 69 -19.77 -2.59 -31.52
C HIS A 69 -19.66 -1.08 -31.28
N HIS A 70 -18.54 -0.59 -30.73
CA HIS A 70 -18.41 0.80 -30.28
C HIS A 70 -17.17 1.52 -30.83
N HIS A 71 -16.27 0.81 -31.53
CA HIS A 71 -14.96 1.34 -31.97
C HIS A 71 -14.21 2.06 -30.84
N ALA A 72 -14.39 1.59 -29.60
CA ALA A 72 -13.82 2.18 -28.41
C ALA A 72 -12.64 1.33 -27.91
N ALA A 73 -11.63 2.00 -27.37
CA ALA A 73 -10.53 1.32 -26.69
C ALA A 73 -10.97 0.83 -25.30
N PRO A 74 -10.44 -0.29 -24.80
CA PRO A 74 -10.65 -0.74 -23.43
C PRO A 74 -10.16 0.31 -22.43
N SER A 75 -10.91 0.49 -21.34
CA SER A 75 -10.55 1.40 -20.24
C SER A 75 -9.42 0.86 -19.35
N LEU A 76 -9.21 -0.45 -19.34
CA LEU A 76 -8.20 -1.12 -18.53
C LEU A 76 -7.24 -1.96 -19.41
N PRO A 77 -5.96 -2.09 -19.02
CA PRO A 77 -5.05 -3.02 -19.66
C PRO A 77 -5.56 -4.47 -19.60
N ILE A 78 -5.38 -5.22 -20.68
CA ILE A 78 -5.82 -6.63 -20.76
C ILE A 78 -5.18 -7.46 -19.64
N LYS A 79 -3.86 -7.34 -19.48
CA LYS A 79 -3.15 -8.03 -18.40
C LYS A 79 -3.25 -7.23 -17.10
N PRO A 80 -3.48 -7.91 -15.95
CA PRO A 80 -3.35 -7.31 -14.64
C PRO A 80 -2.04 -6.54 -14.48
N THR A 81 -2.14 -5.32 -13.96
CA THR A 81 -0.96 -4.51 -13.66
C THR A 81 -0.19 -5.09 -12.48
N ARG A 82 1.05 -4.63 -12.24
CA ARG A 82 1.82 -5.00 -11.04
C ARG A 82 1.03 -4.78 -9.75
N MET A 83 0.27 -3.68 -9.68
CA MET A 83 -0.52 -3.38 -8.49
C MET A 83 -1.73 -4.31 -8.35
N GLU A 84 -2.38 -4.65 -9.47
CA GLU A 84 -3.47 -5.62 -9.45
C GLU A 84 -2.99 -7.01 -9.05
N LEU A 85 -1.80 -7.42 -9.48
CA LEU A 85 -1.18 -8.66 -9.05
C LEU A 85 -0.89 -8.67 -7.54
N ALA A 86 -0.47 -7.55 -6.94
CA ALA A 86 -0.28 -7.48 -5.49
C ALA A 86 -1.60 -7.69 -4.73
N VAL A 87 -2.70 -7.12 -5.22
CA VAL A 87 -4.05 -7.36 -4.65
C VAL A 87 -4.49 -8.80 -4.85
N ILE A 88 -4.27 -9.39 -6.04
CA ILE A 88 -4.61 -10.78 -6.34
C ILE A 88 -3.81 -11.74 -5.45
N ILE A 89 -2.53 -11.47 -5.22
CA ILE A 89 -1.69 -12.26 -4.30
C ILE A 89 -2.27 -12.16 -2.88
N ALA A 90 -2.59 -10.96 -2.38
CA ALA A 90 -3.21 -10.80 -1.07
C ALA A 90 -4.53 -11.58 -0.92
N LEU A 91 -5.38 -11.57 -1.97
CA LEU A 91 -6.61 -12.36 -2.01
C LEU A 91 -6.32 -13.86 -2.02
N ALA A 92 -5.34 -14.31 -2.81
CA ALA A 92 -4.97 -15.71 -2.88
C ALA A 92 -4.37 -16.20 -1.55
N GLU A 93 -3.53 -15.41 -0.89
CA GLU A 93 -2.98 -15.72 0.44
C GLU A 93 -4.11 -15.80 1.50
N THR A 94 -5.14 -14.97 1.37
CA THR A 94 -6.27 -14.97 2.32
C THR A 94 -7.21 -16.17 2.11
N TYR A 95 -7.60 -16.45 0.87
CA TYR A 95 -8.67 -17.41 0.55
C TYR A 95 -8.19 -18.71 -0.10
N GLY A 96 -6.92 -18.78 -0.50
CA GLY A 96 -6.32 -19.92 -1.20
C GLY A 96 -7.16 -20.36 -2.40
N ALA A 97 -7.33 -21.67 -2.54
CA ALA A 97 -8.13 -22.24 -3.63
C ALA A 97 -9.62 -21.86 -3.60
N ALA A 98 -10.15 -21.37 -2.47
CA ALA A 98 -11.55 -20.93 -2.39
C ALA A 98 -11.83 -19.71 -3.29
N LEU A 99 -10.79 -18.91 -3.58
CA LEU A 99 -10.89 -17.75 -4.48
C LEU A 99 -11.36 -18.14 -5.89
N CYS A 100 -10.98 -19.34 -6.37
CA CYS A 100 -11.41 -19.84 -7.68
C CYS A 100 -12.58 -20.83 -7.62
N LYS A 101 -12.79 -21.50 -6.49
CA LYS A 101 -13.77 -22.61 -6.37
C LYS A 101 -15.13 -22.14 -5.88
N ASP A 102 -15.16 -21.14 -5.02
CA ASP A 102 -16.39 -20.66 -4.40
C ASP A 102 -17.07 -19.63 -5.30
N ALA A 103 -18.33 -19.88 -5.63
CA ALA A 103 -19.16 -18.99 -6.44
C ALA A 103 -19.28 -17.58 -5.82
N ARG A 104 -19.11 -17.46 -4.50
CA ARG A 104 -19.09 -16.18 -3.80
C ARG A 104 -17.95 -15.27 -4.27
N HIS A 105 -16.85 -15.77 -4.81
CA HIS A 105 -15.76 -14.91 -5.28
C HIS A 105 -15.88 -14.50 -6.75
N VAL A 106 -16.80 -15.10 -7.51
CA VAL A 106 -16.97 -14.80 -8.94
C VAL A 106 -17.24 -13.31 -9.15
N PHE A 107 -18.14 -12.70 -8.36
CA PHE A 107 -18.43 -11.28 -8.49
C PHE A 107 -17.25 -10.37 -8.11
N VAL A 108 -16.32 -10.86 -7.27
CA VAL A 108 -15.09 -10.12 -6.93
C VAL A 108 -14.13 -10.13 -8.11
N LEU A 109 -13.95 -11.29 -8.76
CA LEU A 109 -13.11 -11.40 -9.95
C LEU A 109 -13.70 -10.60 -11.11
N ASP A 110 -15.03 -10.64 -11.26
CA ASP A 110 -15.74 -9.81 -12.23
C ASP A 110 -15.50 -8.33 -11.98
N PHE A 111 -15.61 -7.89 -10.72
CA PHE A 111 -15.35 -6.51 -10.33
C PHE A 111 -13.92 -6.08 -10.68
N ILE A 112 -12.91 -6.92 -10.40
CA ILE A 112 -11.52 -6.63 -10.76
C ILE A 112 -11.37 -6.52 -12.29
N ALA A 113 -11.98 -7.43 -13.05
CA ALA A 113 -11.90 -7.37 -14.50
C ALA A 113 -12.50 -6.09 -15.07
N ASP A 114 -13.64 -5.63 -14.52
CA ASP A 114 -14.42 -4.51 -15.05
C ASP A 114 -13.93 -3.14 -14.53
N HIS A 115 -13.48 -3.07 -13.28
CA HIS A 115 -13.16 -1.81 -12.59
C HIS A 115 -11.72 -1.74 -12.05
N GLY A 116 -11.01 -2.86 -12.05
CA GLY A 116 -9.65 -2.95 -11.56
C GLY A 116 -9.54 -3.24 -10.06
N ALA A 117 -8.40 -3.79 -9.66
CA ALA A 117 -8.20 -4.23 -8.27
C ALA A 117 -8.00 -3.07 -7.28
N VAL A 118 -7.51 -1.92 -7.75
CA VAL A 118 -7.37 -0.72 -6.90
C VAL A 118 -8.73 -0.19 -6.48
N ALA A 119 -9.68 -0.12 -7.43
CA ALA A 119 -11.05 0.27 -7.16
C ALA A 119 -11.73 -0.69 -6.17
N LEU A 120 -11.38 -1.99 -6.22
CA LEU A 120 -11.90 -2.99 -5.29
C LEU A 120 -11.48 -2.68 -3.86
N VAL A 121 -10.17 -2.48 -3.65
CA VAL A 121 -9.61 -2.14 -2.35
C VAL A 121 -10.24 -0.84 -1.82
N GLN A 122 -10.34 0.18 -2.67
CA GLN A 122 -10.95 1.45 -2.29
C GLN A 122 -12.43 1.31 -1.91
N ARG A 123 -13.22 0.53 -2.65
CA ARG A 123 -14.62 0.23 -2.31
C ARG A 123 -14.73 -0.53 -0.98
N VAL A 124 -13.93 -1.56 -0.78
CA VAL A 124 -13.98 -2.40 0.44
C VAL A 124 -13.53 -1.63 1.67
N MET A 125 -12.46 -0.85 1.56
CA MET A 125 -11.86 -0.13 2.69
C MET A 125 -12.60 1.15 3.02
N TYR A 126 -13.03 1.92 2.01
CA TYR A 126 -13.52 3.29 2.19
C TYR A 126 -14.95 3.52 1.69
N GLY A 127 -15.61 2.50 1.11
CA GLY A 127 -16.97 2.64 0.59
C GLY A 127 -17.06 3.57 -0.62
N ALA A 128 -16.00 3.64 -1.44
CA ALA A 128 -15.85 4.58 -2.56
C ALA A 128 -17.14 4.73 -3.40
N ARG A 129 -17.52 5.99 -3.65
CA ARG A 129 -18.66 6.38 -4.49
C ARG A 129 -18.18 6.51 -5.94
N PRO A 130 -19.03 6.24 -6.96
CA PRO A 130 -18.59 6.42 -8.34
C PRO A 130 -18.27 7.89 -8.61
N ASP A 131 -17.40 8.10 -9.58
CA ASP A 131 -17.06 9.43 -10.06
C ASP A 131 -18.33 10.19 -10.49
N SER A 132 -18.32 11.48 -10.17
CA SER A 132 -19.46 12.40 -10.28
C SER A 132 -20.00 12.59 -11.69
N ASP A 133 -19.31 12.11 -12.72
CA ASP A 133 -19.66 12.31 -14.12
C ASP A 133 -20.83 11.44 -14.60
N ARG A 134 -21.26 10.47 -13.78
CA ARG A 134 -22.38 9.55 -14.08
C ARG A 134 -23.63 9.89 -13.26
N ARG A 135 -24.12 11.14 -13.35
CA ARG A 135 -25.01 11.72 -12.33
C ARG A 135 -26.51 11.80 -12.60
N ALA A 136 -27.06 11.19 -13.66
CA ALA A 136 -28.51 11.25 -13.88
C ALA A 136 -29.29 10.09 -13.22
N ASP A 137 -28.79 8.85 -13.23
CA ASP A 137 -29.52 7.66 -12.76
C ASP A 137 -28.73 6.82 -11.71
N PHE A 138 -28.05 7.48 -10.77
CA PHE A 138 -27.27 6.77 -9.76
C PHE A 138 -28.15 6.28 -8.60
N ASP A 139 -28.49 4.99 -8.60
CA ASP A 139 -29.11 4.32 -7.45
C ASP A 139 -28.08 4.12 -6.32
N VAL A 140 -28.10 5.07 -5.39
CA VAL A 140 -27.26 5.06 -4.19
C VAL A 140 -27.49 3.79 -3.36
N THR A 141 -28.73 3.31 -3.27
CA THR A 141 -29.10 2.17 -2.42
C THR A 141 -28.54 0.88 -2.98
N ALA A 142 -28.63 0.65 -4.29
CA ALA A 142 -28.03 -0.52 -4.94
C ALA A 142 -26.50 -0.52 -4.79
N HIS A 143 -25.84 0.63 -4.96
CA HIS A 143 -24.39 0.76 -4.79
C HIS A 143 -23.96 0.49 -3.34
N THR A 144 -24.69 1.00 -2.35
CA THR A 144 -24.42 0.72 -0.94
C THR A 144 -24.58 -0.76 -0.61
N ALA A 145 -25.62 -1.42 -1.14
CA ALA A 145 -25.82 -2.85 -0.95
C ALA A 145 -24.69 -3.69 -1.60
N GLU A 146 -24.24 -3.29 -2.79
CA GLU A 146 -23.09 -3.93 -3.45
C GLU A 146 -21.80 -3.76 -2.63
N ASN A 147 -21.53 -2.55 -2.12
CA ASN A 147 -20.39 -2.30 -1.25
C ASN A 147 -20.46 -3.16 0.03
N ALA A 148 -21.62 -3.25 0.67
CA ALA A 148 -21.80 -4.09 1.85
C ALA A 148 -21.51 -5.58 1.53
N ARG A 149 -21.96 -6.07 0.37
CA ARG A 149 -21.67 -7.43 -0.09
C ARG A 149 -20.17 -7.64 -0.33
N LEU A 150 -19.49 -6.70 -0.98
CA LEU A 150 -18.04 -6.74 -1.19
C LEU A 150 -17.29 -6.78 0.15
N THR A 151 -17.66 -5.92 1.10
CA THR A 151 -17.05 -5.86 2.43
C THR A 151 -17.26 -7.15 3.21
N GLU A 152 -18.45 -7.76 3.13
CA GLU A 152 -18.74 -9.00 3.83
C GLU A 152 -17.95 -10.17 3.24
N VAL A 153 -17.95 -10.31 1.91
CA VAL A 153 -17.22 -11.41 1.23
C VAL A 153 -15.72 -11.26 1.37
N LEU A 154 -15.22 -10.01 1.41
CA LEU A 154 -13.79 -9.72 1.52
C LEU A 154 -13.36 -9.36 2.94
N ARG A 155 -14.14 -9.76 3.95
CA ARG A 155 -13.90 -9.41 5.36
C ARG A 155 -12.51 -9.83 5.83
N ASP A 156 -12.08 -11.04 5.51
CA ASP A 156 -10.81 -11.59 5.98
C ASP A 156 -9.60 -10.94 5.27
N ALA A 157 -9.81 -10.45 4.04
CA ALA A 157 -8.76 -9.76 3.26
C ALA A 157 -8.55 -8.30 3.69
N ARG A 158 -9.41 -7.74 4.55
CA ARG A 158 -9.29 -6.34 5.00
C ARG A 158 -7.95 -6.04 5.65
N VAL A 159 -7.37 -6.99 6.38
CA VAL A 159 -6.06 -6.83 7.02
C VAL A 159 -4.96 -6.71 5.96
N ALA A 160 -4.96 -7.59 4.96
CA ALA A 160 -4.01 -7.53 3.86
C ALA A 160 -4.19 -6.24 3.03
N PHE A 161 -5.43 -5.79 2.82
CA PHE A 161 -5.71 -4.52 2.15
C PHE A 161 -5.22 -3.31 2.93
N ALA A 162 -5.33 -3.31 4.26
CA ALA A 162 -4.77 -2.27 5.10
C ALA A 162 -3.24 -2.20 4.95
N PHE A 163 -2.57 -3.36 4.90
CA PHE A 163 -1.14 -3.43 4.62
C PHE A 163 -0.79 -2.84 3.25
N LEU A 164 -1.50 -3.24 2.18
CA LEU A 164 -1.31 -2.67 0.84
C LEU A 164 -1.49 -1.16 0.81
N CYS A 165 -2.49 -0.63 1.53
CA CYS A 165 -2.72 0.81 1.64
C CYS A 165 -1.58 1.54 2.37
N ALA A 166 -0.95 0.88 3.35
CA ALA A 166 0.20 1.42 4.06
C ALA A 166 1.50 1.34 3.23
N THR A 167 1.65 0.30 2.41
CA THR A 167 2.83 0.11 1.54
C THR A 167 2.81 1.05 0.32
N TRP A 168 1.64 1.25 -0.28
CA TRP A 168 1.47 2.08 -1.49
C TRP A 168 0.33 3.10 -1.33
N PRO A 169 0.45 4.05 -0.38
CA PRO A 169 -0.58 5.04 -0.12
C PRO A 169 -0.88 5.90 -1.34
N GLU A 170 0.13 6.23 -2.15
CA GLU A 170 -0.02 7.01 -3.38
C GLU A 170 -0.91 6.35 -4.43
N VAL A 171 -1.10 5.02 -4.37
CA VAL A 171 -1.97 4.30 -5.30
C VAL A 171 -3.36 4.07 -4.71
N PHE A 172 -3.43 3.59 -3.46
CA PHE A 172 -4.70 3.23 -2.85
C PHE A 172 -5.44 4.40 -2.20
N LEU A 173 -4.72 5.43 -1.75
CA LEU A 173 -5.28 6.63 -1.13
C LEU A 173 -5.29 7.85 -2.06
N ALA A 174 -4.92 7.71 -3.34
CA ALA A 174 -4.84 8.82 -4.30
C ALA A 174 -6.13 9.67 -4.33
N GLN A 175 -7.28 9.02 -4.47
CA GLN A 175 -8.58 9.70 -4.51
C GLN A 175 -8.92 10.36 -3.16
N THR A 176 -8.64 9.67 -2.05
CA THR A 176 -8.83 10.21 -0.70
C THR A 176 -7.95 11.44 -0.46
N HIS A 177 -6.68 11.39 -0.87
CA HIS A 177 -5.76 12.52 -0.78
C HIS A 177 -6.21 13.68 -1.67
N ALA A 178 -6.72 13.43 -2.87
CA ALA A 178 -7.26 14.47 -3.74
C ALA A 178 -8.48 15.18 -3.12
N VAL A 179 -9.39 14.42 -2.50
CA VAL A 179 -10.54 14.96 -1.78
C VAL A 179 -10.10 15.79 -0.57
N LEU A 180 -9.17 15.26 0.24
CA LEU A 180 -8.61 15.96 1.40
C LEU A 180 -7.88 17.25 0.98
N ALA A 181 -7.08 17.21 -0.08
CA ALA A 181 -6.41 18.38 -0.64
C ALA A 181 -7.43 19.42 -1.13
N GLY A 182 -8.52 18.99 -1.76
CA GLY A 182 -9.64 19.86 -2.14
C GLY A 182 -10.34 20.53 -0.95
N MET A 183 -10.26 19.92 0.24
CA MET A 183 -10.73 20.50 1.50
C MET A 183 -9.64 21.26 2.27
N GLY A 184 -8.45 21.45 1.68
CA GLY A 184 -7.32 22.16 2.31
C GLY A 184 -6.50 21.32 3.30
N VAL A 185 -6.75 20.02 3.41
CA VAL A 185 -6.02 19.10 4.29
C VAL A 185 -4.84 18.48 3.53
N ARG A 186 -3.61 18.81 3.91
CA ARG A 186 -2.41 18.13 3.40
C ARG A 186 -2.07 16.94 4.28
N VAL A 187 -2.23 15.72 3.74
CA VAL A 187 -1.73 14.50 4.37
C VAL A 187 -0.23 14.40 4.09
N ARG A 188 0.59 14.47 5.14
CA ARG A 188 2.05 14.33 5.05
C ARG A 188 2.42 12.85 5.24
N PRO A 189 3.28 12.26 4.40
CA PRO A 189 3.77 10.90 4.63
C PRO A 189 4.47 10.79 5.99
N PRO A 190 4.37 9.64 6.69
CA PRO A 190 4.95 9.46 8.02
C PRO A 190 6.48 9.61 8.05
N ASP A 191 7.18 9.43 6.93
CA ASP A 191 8.65 9.59 6.85
C ASP A 191 9.12 11.05 6.73
N ALA A 192 8.20 12.01 6.73
CA ALA A 192 8.55 13.41 6.60
C ALA A 192 8.66 14.08 7.98
N ASP A 193 9.25 13.41 8.96
CA ASP A 193 9.82 14.09 10.12
C ASP A 193 10.95 14.99 9.60
N PRO A 194 10.86 16.32 9.75
CA PRO A 194 12.02 17.16 9.53
C PRO A 194 13.03 16.79 10.60
N MET A 195 14.12 16.13 10.20
CA MET A 195 15.34 16.09 11.01
C MET A 195 15.56 17.50 11.57
N PRO A 196 15.72 17.67 12.90
CA PRO A 196 16.10 18.97 13.43
C PRO A 196 17.40 19.38 12.71
N PRO A 197 17.55 20.64 12.27
CA PRO A 197 18.79 21.07 11.66
C PRO A 197 19.91 20.79 12.64
N SER A 198 20.78 19.85 12.28
CA SER A 198 22.03 19.61 12.99
C SER A 198 22.69 20.97 13.15
N ALA A 199 22.85 21.40 14.40
CA ALA A 199 23.61 22.60 14.72
C ALA A 199 25.01 22.41 14.14
N SER A 200 25.26 23.02 12.98
CA SER A 200 26.62 23.24 12.51
C SER A 200 27.18 24.32 13.43
N GLU A 201 27.96 23.91 14.42
CA GLU A 201 29.00 24.74 15.00
C GLU A 201 29.96 25.12 13.86
N GLY A 202 29.61 26.22 13.18
CA GLY A 202 30.42 26.87 12.17
C GLY A 202 30.94 28.17 12.77
N ASP A 203 31.96 28.03 13.60
CA ASP A 203 32.83 29.12 14.01
C ASP A 203 33.65 29.56 12.79
N ALA A 204 33.31 30.73 12.24
CA ALA A 204 34.14 31.48 11.31
C ALA A 204 33.62 32.91 11.26
N GLU A 205 33.96 33.69 12.28
CA GLU A 205 34.04 35.15 12.13
C GLU A 205 35.14 35.48 11.10
N ASP A 206 34.73 35.87 9.89
CA ASP A 206 35.58 36.68 9.03
C ASP A 206 34.71 37.59 8.16
N GLY A 207 34.98 38.89 8.27
CA GLY A 207 34.95 39.72 7.08
C GLY A 207 33.91 40.84 6.99
N LYS A 208 34.26 41.98 7.62
CA LYS A 208 34.20 43.33 7.03
C LYS A 208 32.82 43.98 6.86
N ASP A 209 32.44 44.73 7.89
CA ASP A 209 31.84 46.05 7.69
C ASP A 209 32.94 47.02 7.24
N ASP A 210 32.74 47.67 6.09
CA ASP A 210 32.70 49.13 6.05
C ASP A 210 32.31 49.63 4.67
N ALA A 211 31.44 50.64 4.72
CA ALA A 211 30.74 51.30 3.65
C ALA A 211 31.66 52.11 2.72
N ASP A 212 31.31 52.20 1.43
CA ASP A 212 31.10 53.49 0.73
C ASP A 212 30.82 53.27 -0.77
N GLU A 213 29.62 53.67 -1.21
CA GLU A 213 29.37 54.71 -2.22
C GLU A 213 27.96 54.55 -2.85
N PRO A 214 27.16 55.63 -2.90
CA PRO A 214 25.88 55.64 -3.58
C PRO A 214 25.96 56.35 -4.95
N GLY A 215 25.11 55.91 -5.90
CA GLY A 215 24.53 56.82 -6.88
C GLY A 215 24.55 56.36 -8.34
N GLU A 216 23.68 55.42 -8.70
CA GLU A 216 23.22 55.33 -10.08
C GLU A 216 21.93 56.13 -10.24
N GLY A 217 22.01 57.20 -11.04
CA GLY A 217 20.89 58.03 -11.41
C GLY A 217 20.22 57.52 -12.67
N GLU A 218 18.90 57.44 -12.64
CA GLU A 218 17.97 57.55 -13.78
C GLU A 218 16.70 58.17 -13.17
N GLY A 219 16.14 59.28 -13.63
CA GLY A 219 15.90 59.64 -15.02
C GLY A 219 14.38 59.72 -15.19
N GLY A 220 13.78 60.85 -14.83
CA GLY A 220 12.33 61.04 -14.92
C GLY A 220 11.93 62.51 -14.88
N GLY A 221 11.79 63.12 -16.06
CA GLY A 221 11.31 64.50 -16.20
C GLY A 221 10.48 64.64 -17.46
N HIS A 222 9.16 64.73 -17.28
CA HIS A 222 8.19 65.16 -18.27
C HIS A 222 8.20 66.70 -18.37
N GLY A 223 8.03 67.23 -19.59
CA GLY A 223 7.83 68.66 -19.85
C GLY A 223 8.32 69.06 -21.22
#